data_AF-A0A194XGZ0-F1
#
_entry.id   AF-A0A194XGZ0-F1
#
_cell.length_a   1.000
_cell.length_b   1.000
_cell.length_c   1.000
_cell.angle_alpha   90.00
_cell.angle_beta   90.00
_cell.angle_gamma   90.00
#
_symmetry.space_group_name_H-M   'P 1'
#
loop_
_entity.id
_entity.type
_entity.pdbx_description
1 polymer ?
#
loop_
_entity_poly.entity_id
_entity_poly.type
_entity_poly.pdbx_seq_one_letter_code
_entity_poly.pdbx_strand_id
1 'polypeptide(L)'
;MSGSMQPKIQFINLSSAATGKTKETTTAARRQARSHSARETHARARRLRAMNYQLQTAKQGVRESLVNDGDKSYTTTSVGRSAESDAKILSDPVSLLAPDRRDPFSSFVKPFTPIENFLLDYYVRIIIPETMENCIFFKGIENGFHSMMSDWLQLALTDIGFLSSIFLSACRHLCLYQDQEQKYRLLAIQYKLVSLHKLGEAVLRGPSSVNSSTIANALALALEEAVLGNIITFRNHVLGATKMVELNDGAKTFGLSSFLRSLVQSFIANKEFLGTAPGPDEIPTGTLEHHDQGNSVGRPRSCGGLAERQLEG
;
A
#
# COMPACT_ATOMS: atom_id res chain seq x y z
N MET A 1 50.99 9.41 -3.21
CA MET A 1 50.44 9.39 -1.84
C MET A 1 49.09 10.08 -1.88
N SER A 2 47.98 9.36 -1.75
CA SER A 2 46.66 9.96 -1.47
C SER A 2 45.81 8.90 -0.77
N GLY A 3 45.60 9.09 0.53
CA GLY A 3 44.87 8.17 1.39
C GLY A 3 43.36 8.42 1.28
N SER A 4 42.63 7.42 0.79
CA SER A 4 41.17 7.38 0.78
C SER A 4 40.64 7.40 2.22
N MET A 5 39.89 8.44 2.57
CA MET A 5 39.21 8.57 3.86
C MET A 5 37.83 7.91 3.74
N GLN A 6 37.71 6.66 4.18
CA GLN A 6 36.43 5.96 4.18
C GLN A 6 35.52 6.49 5.30
N PRO A 7 34.20 6.67 5.05
CA PRO A 7 33.27 7.07 6.09
C PRO A 7 33.03 5.90 7.05
N LYS A 8 33.49 6.07 8.29
CA LYS A 8 33.28 5.12 9.40
C LYS A 8 31.86 5.24 9.92
N ILE A 9 30.98 4.31 9.55
CA ILE A 9 29.63 4.20 10.11
C ILE A 9 29.73 3.49 11.46
N GLN A 10 29.28 4.16 12.52
CA GLN A 10 29.32 3.65 13.89
C GLN A 10 27.90 3.33 14.37
N PHE A 11 27.62 2.05 14.62
CA PHE A 11 26.35 1.60 15.19
C PHE A 11 26.36 1.79 16.71
N ILE A 12 25.34 2.46 17.26
CA ILE A 12 25.13 2.59 18.70
C ILE A 12 24.19 1.46 19.12
N ASN A 13 24.74 0.49 19.84
CA ASN A 13 23.97 -0.61 20.40
C ASN A 13 23.23 -0.11 21.66
N LEU A 14 21.90 -0.07 21.63
CA LEU A 14 21.07 0.42 22.74
C LEU A 14 20.66 -0.69 23.72
N SER A 15 21.08 -1.93 23.51
CA SER A 15 20.79 -3.06 24.40
C SER A 15 22.05 -3.61 25.05
N SER A 16 22.55 -2.91 26.07
CA SER A 16 23.35 -3.54 27.13
C SER A 16 23.06 -2.87 28.47
N ALA A 17 21.84 -3.03 28.97
CA ALA A 17 21.55 -2.82 30.38
C ALA A 17 21.76 -4.12 31.17
N ALA A 18 22.97 -4.68 31.08
CA ALA A 18 23.41 -5.71 32.00
C ALA A 18 24.95 -5.71 32.01
N THR A 19 25.50 -5.55 33.21
CA THR A 19 26.92 -5.52 33.60
C THR A 19 27.62 -4.16 33.55
N GLY A 20 28.07 -3.76 34.74
CA GLY A 20 28.51 -2.42 35.07
C GLY A 20 29.81 -2.01 34.38
N LYS A 21 29.76 -0.87 33.70
CA LYS A 21 30.84 0.14 33.65
C LYS A 21 30.30 1.42 33.00
N THR A 22 30.61 2.56 33.63
CA THR A 22 30.56 3.96 33.13
C THR A 22 29.20 4.64 32.95
N LYS A 23 28.80 5.44 33.96
CA LYS A 23 27.69 6.43 33.83
C LYS A 23 27.94 7.46 32.71
N GLU A 24 29.19 7.71 32.33
CA GLU A 24 29.60 8.72 31.33
C GLU A 24 29.28 8.33 29.87
N THR A 25 29.27 7.04 29.52
CA THR A 25 28.96 6.59 28.15
C THR A 25 27.47 6.73 27.82
N THR A 26 26.60 6.53 28.81
CA THR A 26 25.13 6.68 28.65
C THR A 26 24.67 8.14 28.49
N THR A 27 25.37 9.11 29.12
CA THR A 27 25.05 10.54 28.99
C THR A 27 25.55 11.10 27.66
N ALA A 28 26.73 10.69 27.19
CA ALA A 28 27.25 11.04 25.88
C ALA A 28 26.36 10.50 24.74
N ALA A 29 25.93 9.24 24.82
CA ALA A 29 25.01 8.64 23.84
C ALA A 29 23.64 9.35 23.84
N ARG A 30 23.09 9.68 25.02
CA ARG A 30 21.86 10.48 25.14
C ARG A 30 21.99 11.88 24.56
N ARG A 31 23.14 12.55 24.77
CA ARG A 31 23.43 13.87 24.20
C ARG A 31 23.55 13.80 22.67
N GLN A 32 24.15 12.74 22.15
CA GLN A 32 24.28 12.51 20.71
C GLN A 32 22.92 12.23 20.07
N ALA A 33 22.07 11.41 20.71
CA ALA A 33 20.70 11.16 20.26
C ALA A 33 19.85 12.45 20.26
N ARG A 34 19.89 13.24 21.34
CA ARG A 34 19.19 14.53 21.41
C ARG A 34 19.68 15.53 20.35
N SER A 35 20.99 15.56 20.09
CA SER A 35 21.58 16.41 19.05
C SER A 35 21.16 15.96 17.65
N HIS A 36 21.03 14.66 17.42
CA HIS A 36 20.52 14.10 16.17
C HIS A 36 19.05 14.47 15.96
N SER A 37 18.20 14.24 16.98
CA SER A 37 16.78 14.62 16.93
C SER A 37 16.60 16.12 16.66
N ALA A 38 17.38 16.98 17.33
CA ALA A 38 17.34 18.43 17.12
C ALA A 38 17.80 18.83 15.71
N ARG A 39 18.90 18.24 15.20
CA ARG A 39 19.37 18.47 13.83
C ARG A 39 18.32 18.05 12.80
N GLU A 40 17.63 16.95 13.04
CA GLU A 40 16.58 16.45 12.17
C GLU A 40 15.34 17.37 12.19
N THR A 41 14.95 17.90 13.35
CA THR A 41 13.85 18.88 13.45
C THR A 41 14.21 20.17 12.71
N HIS A 42 15.42 20.70 12.88
CA HIS A 42 15.88 21.88 12.15
C HIS A 42 15.98 21.64 10.64
N ALA A 43 16.42 20.44 10.21
CA ALA A 43 16.46 20.08 8.81
C ALA A 43 15.04 20.00 8.20
N ARG A 44 14.07 19.41 8.91
CA ARG A 44 12.66 19.39 8.51
C ARG A 44 12.09 20.81 8.41
N ALA A 45 12.37 21.67 9.40
CA ALA A 45 11.93 23.07 9.37
C ALA A 45 12.56 23.88 8.21
N ARG A 46 13.81 23.60 7.82
CA ARG A 46 14.42 24.21 6.62
C ARG A 46 13.75 23.73 5.34
N ARG A 47 13.44 22.43 5.21
CA ARG A 47 12.74 21.87 4.04
C ARG A 47 11.34 22.46 3.88
N LEU A 48 10.59 22.58 4.98
CA LEU A 48 9.26 23.20 4.96
C LEU A 48 9.33 24.68 4.54
N ARG A 49 10.34 25.43 5.00
CA ARG A 49 10.56 26.82 4.57
C ARG A 49 10.91 26.93 3.08
N ALA A 50 11.77 26.06 2.58
CA ALA A 50 12.13 26.02 1.15
C ALA A 50 10.91 25.68 0.27
N MET A 51 10.10 24.71 0.69
CA MET A 51 8.86 24.33 -0.01
C MET A 51 7.83 25.47 -0.02
N ASN A 52 7.65 26.16 1.11
CA ASN A 52 6.76 27.33 1.18
C ASN A 52 7.24 28.49 0.31
N TYR A 53 8.56 28.73 0.24
CA TYR A 53 9.13 29.74 -0.65
C TYR A 53 8.86 29.38 -2.12
N GLN A 54 9.07 28.13 -2.52
CA GLN A 54 8.78 27.66 -3.87
C GLN A 54 7.28 27.78 -4.24
N LEU A 55 6.38 27.50 -3.30
CA LEU A 55 4.94 27.69 -3.49
C LEU A 55 4.57 29.18 -3.62
N GLN A 56 5.25 30.06 -2.89
CA GLN A 56 5.05 31.51 -3.00
C GLN A 56 5.58 32.05 -4.33
N THR A 57 6.78 31.66 -4.75
CA THR A 57 7.34 32.06 -6.05
C THR A 57 6.51 31.54 -7.22
N ALA A 58 5.95 30.33 -7.11
CA ALA A 58 5.04 29.78 -8.12
C ALA A 58 3.71 30.54 -8.19
N LYS A 59 3.17 30.97 -7.05
CA LYS A 59 1.96 31.81 -7.01
C LYS A 59 2.21 33.24 -7.51
N GLN A 60 3.43 33.75 -7.36
CA GLN A 60 3.80 35.09 -7.82
C GLN A 60 4.07 35.12 -9.33
N GLY A 61 4.69 34.07 -9.90
CA GLY A 61 4.85 33.92 -11.35
C GLY A 61 3.53 33.78 -12.12
N VAL A 62 2.49 33.20 -11.51
CA VAL A 62 1.14 33.15 -12.09
C VAL A 62 0.43 34.51 -12.04
N ARG A 63 0.84 35.41 -11.13
CA ARG A 63 0.23 36.74 -11.00
C ARG A 63 0.83 37.78 -11.96
N GLU A 64 2.06 37.56 -12.45
CA GLU A 64 2.69 38.39 -13.49
C GLU A 64 2.26 38.02 -14.92
N SER A 65 1.71 36.81 -15.16
CA SER A 65 1.24 36.40 -16.51
C SER A 65 -0.19 36.83 -16.86
N LEU A 66 -0.89 37.58 -16.00
CA LEU A 66 -2.26 38.07 -16.24
C LEU A 66 -2.35 39.60 -16.42
N VAL A 67 -1.21 40.30 -16.49
CA VAL A 67 -1.15 41.75 -16.75
C VAL A 67 -0.10 42.06 -17.80
N ASN A 68 -0.31 41.58 -19.03
CA ASN A 68 0.16 42.28 -20.24
C ASN A 68 -0.42 41.62 -21.49
N ASP A 69 -1.51 42.18 -22.00
CA ASP A 69 -1.93 42.05 -23.38
C ASP A 69 -1.86 43.46 -23.99
N GLY A 70 -1.11 43.63 -25.07
CA GLY A 70 -0.93 44.94 -25.73
C GLY A 70 0.40 45.15 -26.46
N ASP A 71 0.50 44.55 -27.65
CA ASP A 71 1.00 45.11 -28.92
C ASP A 71 2.45 45.68 -29.07
N LYS A 72 3.04 45.35 -30.24
CA LYS A 72 4.21 45.91 -30.97
C LYS A 72 5.62 45.30 -30.81
N SER A 73 5.97 44.53 -31.86
CA SER A 73 7.02 44.86 -32.86
C SER A 73 8.52 44.72 -32.56
N TYR A 74 9.09 43.70 -33.21
CA TYR A 74 10.41 43.59 -33.85
C TYR A 74 11.61 44.37 -33.28
N THR A 75 12.60 43.63 -32.78
CA THR A 75 13.96 43.62 -33.38
C THR A 75 14.81 42.47 -32.86
N THR A 76 15.35 41.74 -33.83
CA THR A 76 16.51 40.85 -33.82
C THR A 76 17.73 41.51 -33.17
N THR A 77 18.45 40.79 -32.30
CA THR A 77 19.93 40.73 -32.32
C THR A 77 20.41 39.51 -31.55
N SER A 78 20.88 38.52 -32.31
CA SER A 78 21.78 37.47 -31.87
C SER A 78 23.22 37.99 -31.87
N VAL A 79 23.92 37.94 -30.74
CA VAL A 79 25.39 37.81 -30.72
C VAL A 79 25.74 36.89 -29.56
N GLY A 80 26.28 35.72 -29.91
CA GLY A 80 26.69 34.71 -28.95
C GLY A 80 28.08 34.94 -28.37
N ARG A 81 28.38 34.17 -27.33
CA ARG A 81 29.72 33.61 -27.14
C ARG A 81 29.59 32.27 -26.41
N SER A 82 29.80 31.21 -27.19
CA SER A 82 30.08 29.87 -26.67
C SER A 82 31.49 29.85 -26.10
N ALA A 83 31.62 29.33 -24.89
CA ALA A 83 32.65 28.39 -24.49
C ALA A 83 32.28 27.93 -23.08
N GLU A 84 31.95 26.64 -22.90
CA GLU A 84 32.62 25.82 -21.88
C GLU A 84 32.12 24.38 -21.86
N SER A 85 33.10 23.50 -22.09
CA SER A 85 33.27 22.15 -21.56
C SER A 85 32.16 21.12 -21.77
N ASP A 86 32.44 20.22 -22.72
CA ASP A 86 32.24 18.79 -22.56
C ASP A 86 32.75 18.32 -21.18
N ALA A 87 31.84 18.26 -20.21
CA ALA A 87 31.97 17.39 -19.08
C ALA A 87 30.67 16.60 -19.00
N LYS A 88 30.72 15.34 -19.42
CA LYS A 88 29.76 14.32 -18.97
C LYS A 88 29.66 14.47 -17.45
N ILE A 89 28.58 15.09 -16.97
CA ILE A 89 28.20 15.05 -15.58
C ILE A 89 27.81 13.59 -15.35
N LEU A 90 28.82 12.79 -15.00
CA LEU A 90 28.64 11.50 -14.37
C LEU A 90 27.91 11.82 -13.07
N SER A 91 26.59 11.63 -13.09
CA SER A 91 25.74 11.76 -11.91
C SER A 91 26.39 10.97 -10.79
N ASP A 92 26.76 11.68 -9.74
CA ASP A 92 27.27 11.13 -8.49
C ASP A 92 26.38 9.94 -8.07
N PRO A 93 26.91 8.74 -7.83
CA PRO A 93 26.12 7.56 -7.45
C PRO A 93 25.31 7.78 -6.16
N VAL A 94 25.63 8.81 -5.36
CA VAL A 94 24.84 9.20 -4.19
C VAL A 94 23.54 9.94 -4.58
N SER A 95 23.48 10.57 -5.76
CA SER A 95 22.28 11.24 -6.27
C SER A 95 21.21 10.26 -6.79
N LEU A 96 21.58 9.01 -7.10
CA LEU A 96 20.63 7.93 -7.42
C LEU A 96 19.95 7.35 -6.16
N LEU A 97 20.43 7.72 -4.97
CA LEU A 97 19.85 7.34 -3.68
C LEU A 97 19.11 8.51 -3.00
N ALA A 98 18.78 9.55 -3.77
CA ALA A 98 17.91 10.63 -3.28
C ALA A 98 16.56 10.05 -2.82
N PRO A 99 15.93 10.62 -1.77
CA PRO A 99 14.74 10.07 -1.07
C PRO A 99 13.44 10.15 -1.89
N ASP A 100 13.57 10.44 -3.18
CA ASP A 100 12.59 10.11 -4.17
C ASP A 100 12.50 8.58 -4.16
N ARG A 101 11.45 8.02 -3.53
CA ARG A 101 11.14 6.59 -3.47
C ARG A 101 10.80 6.01 -4.86
N ARG A 102 11.43 6.52 -5.92
CA ARG A 102 11.46 5.91 -7.24
C ARG A 102 12.18 4.59 -7.11
N ASP A 103 11.49 3.57 -7.56
CA ASP A 103 12.04 2.25 -7.75
C ASP A 103 13.22 2.33 -8.74
N PRO A 104 14.47 2.10 -8.26
CA PRO A 104 15.65 2.24 -9.10
C PRO A 104 15.75 1.13 -10.17
N PHE A 105 14.94 0.07 -10.05
CA PHE A 105 14.95 -1.08 -10.95
C PHE A 105 13.71 -1.19 -11.83
N SER A 106 12.77 -0.24 -11.77
CA SER A 106 11.49 -0.29 -12.50
C SER A 106 10.75 -1.64 -12.34
N SER A 107 10.90 -2.26 -11.18
CA SER A 107 10.21 -3.45 -10.72
C SER A 107 8.72 -3.23 -10.41
N PHE A 108 8.29 -2.00 -10.16
CA PHE A 108 6.89 -1.66 -9.93
C PHE A 108 6.12 -1.57 -11.24
N VAL A 109 4.87 -2.04 -11.23
CA VAL A 109 3.96 -2.02 -12.37
C VAL A 109 3.70 -0.62 -12.92
N LYS A 110 3.89 0.42 -12.09
CA LYS A 110 3.81 1.82 -12.48
C LYS A 110 4.57 2.71 -11.50
N PRO A 111 4.98 3.93 -11.90
CA PRO A 111 5.45 4.92 -10.95
C PRO A 111 4.32 5.33 -9.99
N PHE A 112 4.67 5.54 -8.72
CA PHE A 112 3.71 5.91 -7.68
C PHE A 112 3.63 7.42 -7.49
N THR A 113 2.40 7.91 -7.35
CA THR A 113 2.13 9.27 -6.88
C THR A 113 2.57 9.43 -5.40
N PRO A 114 2.69 10.67 -4.88
CA PRO A 114 3.00 10.87 -3.46
C PRO A 114 1.99 10.22 -2.51
N ILE A 115 0.70 10.22 -2.88
CA ILE A 115 -0.34 9.56 -2.08
C ILE A 115 -0.19 8.04 -2.10
N GLU A 116 0.11 7.44 -3.25
CA GLU A 116 0.32 5.98 -3.37
C GLU A 116 1.57 5.53 -2.60
N ASN A 117 2.64 6.32 -2.63
CA ASN A 117 3.82 6.07 -1.80
C ASN A 117 3.49 6.06 -0.30
N PHE A 118 2.63 6.97 0.13
CA PHE A 118 2.14 7.01 1.51
C PHE A 118 1.26 5.80 1.83
N LEU A 119 0.30 5.46 0.96
CA LEU A 119 -0.59 4.32 1.16
C LEU A 119 0.16 2.99 1.20
N LEU A 120 1.20 2.81 0.37
CA LEU A 120 2.05 1.62 0.41
C LEU A 120 2.82 1.51 1.72
N ASP A 121 3.43 2.62 2.17
CA ASP A 121 4.14 2.68 3.45
C ASP A 121 3.22 2.36 4.62
N TYR A 122 2.01 2.92 4.59
CA TYR A 122 0.98 2.69 5.58
C TYR A 122 0.52 1.24 5.60
N TYR A 123 0.27 0.65 4.42
CA TYR A 123 -0.11 -0.76 4.30
C TYR A 123 0.93 -1.67 4.92
N VAL A 124 2.22 -1.46 4.58
CA VAL A 124 3.32 -2.28 5.08
C VAL A 124 3.52 -2.14 6.58
N ARG A 125 3.43 -0.92 7.12
CA ARG A 125 3.76 -0.65 8.52
C ARG A 125 2.62 -0.87 9.50
N ILE A 126 1.38 -0.72 9.04
CA ILE A 126 0.20 -0.74 9.91
C ILE A 126 -0.67 -1.94 9.57
N ILE A 127 -1.12 -2.04 8.32
CA ILE A 127 -2.14 -3.03 7.93
C ILE A 127 -1.58 -4.45 7.94
N ILE A 128 -0.36 -4.69 7.44
CA ILE A 128 0.24 -6.03 7.43
C ILE A 128 0.35 -6.59 8.86
N PRO A 129 1.00 -5.92 9.84
CA PRO A 129 1.04 -6.39 11.21
C PRO A 129 -0.34 -6.66 11.80
N GLU A 130 -1.27 -5.73 11.63
CA GLU A 130 -2.61 -5.82 12.18
C GLU A 130 -3.43 -6.97 11.58
N THR A 131 -3.29 -7.19 10.27
CA THR A 131 -3.93 -8.31 9.56
C THR A 131 -3.37 -9.63 10.05
N MET A 132 -2.04 -9.76 10.20
CA MET A 132 -1.43 -11.00 10.68
C MET A 132 -1.84 -11.35 12.11
N GLU A 133 -2.05 -10.34 12.97
CA GLU A 133 -2.42 -10.55 14.36
C GLU A 133 -3.91 -10.85 14.54
N ASN A 134 -4.79 -10.13 13.83
CA ASN A 134 -6.22 -10.12 14.13
C ASN A 134 -7.07 -10.91 13.14
N CYS A 135 -6.61 -11.12 11.91
CA CYS A 135 -7.41 -11.75 10.88
C CYS A 135 -7.38 -13.27 11.00
N ILE A 136 -8.56 -13.88 11.17
CA ILE A 136 -8.68 -15.34 11.33
C ILE A 136 -8.16 -16.12 10.11
N PHE A 137 -8.23 -15.54 8.92
CA PHE A 137 -7.83 -16.20 7.69
C PHE A 137 -6.31 -16.37 7.58
N PHE A 138 -5.53 -15.62 8.35
CA PHE A 138 -4.07 -15.73 8.36
C PHE A 138 -3.56 -16.55 9.56
N LYS A 139 -4.45 -16.97 10.47
CA LYS A 139 -4.07 -17.80 11.62
C LYS A 139 -3.57 -19.17 11.15
N GLY A 140 -2.42 -19.58 11.67
CA GLY A 140 -1.83 -20.88 11.38
C GLY A 140 -1.07 -20.96 10.04
N ILE A 141 -0.99 -19.86 9.27
CA ILE A 141 -0.11 -19.82 8.10
C ILE A 141 1.34 -19.68 8.58
N GLU A 142 2.16 -20.70 8.34
CA GLU A 142 3.58 -20.70 8.67
C GLU A 142 4.30 -19.54 7.99
N ASN A 143 5.18 -18.87 8.73
CA ASN A 143 5.91 -17.68 8.27
C ASN A 143 5.02 -16.57 7.68
N GLY A 144 3.75 -16.48 8.11
CA GLY A 144 2.75 -15.60 7.50
C GLY A 144 3.19 -14.14 7.30
N PHE A 145 3.86 -13.52 8.28
CA PHE A 145 4.39 -12.16 8.13
C PHE A 145 5.47 -12.07 7.03
N HIS A 146 6.41 -13.02 7.00
CA HIS A 146 7.44 -13.05 5.97
C HIS A 146 6.81 -13.23 4.59
N SER A 147 5.89 -14.18 4.45
CA SER A 147 5.19 -14.45 3.19
C SER A 147 4.30 -13.28 2.74
N MET A 148 3.71 -12.53 3.67
CA MET A 148 2.99 -11.30 3.35
C MET A 148 3.91 -10.22 2.77
N MET A 149 5.16 -10.17 3.23
CA MET A 149 6.18 -9.23 2.74
C MET A 149 6.87 -9.71 1.46
N SER A 150 7.18 -11.01 1.34
CA SER A 150 7.94 -11.57 0.23
C SER A 150 7.06 -11.96 -0.95
N ASP A 151 5.88 -12.52 -0.70
CA ASP A 151 5.08 -13.11 -1.77
C ASP A 151 3.91 -12.18 -2.11
N TRP A 152 3.11 -11.83 -1.10
CA TRP A 152 1.90 -11.03 -1.28
C TRP A 152 2.19 -9.61 -1.75
N LEU A 153 3.09 -8.91 -1.06
CA LEU A 153 3.45 -7.54 -1.41
C LEU A 153 4.15 -7.47 -2.77
N GLN A 154 5.07 -8.39 -3.06
CA GLN A 154 5.75 -8.41 -4.37
C GLN A 154 4.75 -8.64 -5.51
N LEU A 155 3.81 -9.58 -5.32
CA LEU A 155 2.78 -9.88 -6.29
C LEU A 155 1.85 -8.68 -6.55
N ALA A 156 1.57 -7.88 -5.51
CA ALA A 156 0.84 -6.63 -5.66
C ALA A 156 1.64 -5.61 -6.46
N LEU A 157 2.93 -5.43 -6.18
CA LEU A 157 3.77 -4.46 -6.87
C LEU A 157 3.89 -4.73 -8.39
N THR A 158 3.67 -5.97 -8.84
CA THR A 158 3.72 -6.36 -10.25
C THR A 158 2.37 -6.30 -10.99
N ASP A 159 1.25 -6.05 -10.32
CA ASP A 159 -0.08 -6.06 -10.95
C ASP A 159 -0.96 -4.89 -10.51
N ILE A 160 -1.52 -4.15 -11.48
CA ILE A 160 -2.32 -2.94 -11.21
C ILE A 160 -3.60 -3.27 -10.44
N GLY A 161 -4.26 -4.38 -10.76
CA GLY A 161 -5.53 -4.75 -10.14
C GLY A 161 -5.32 -5.06 -8.66
N PHE A 162 -4.34 -5.91 -8.38
CA PHE A 162 -4.01 -6.30 -7.02
C PHE A 162 -3.41 -5.16 -6.21
N LEU A 163 -2.49 -4.36 -6.79
CA LEU A 163 -1.97 -3.16 -6.14
C LEU A 163 -3.10 -2.19 -5.74
N SER A 164 -4.11 -2.05 -6.58
CA SER A 164 -5.27 -1.22 -6.27
C SER A 164 -6.02 -1.77 -5.05
N SER A 165 -6.14 -3.08 -4.88
CA SER A 165 -6.73 -3.67 -3.66
C SER A 165 -5.91 -3.37 -2.40
N ILE A 166 -4.58 -3.28 -2.51
CA ILE A 166 -3.71 -2.87 -1.40
C ILE A 166 -3.99 -1.41 -1.01
N PHE A 167 -4.08 -0.51 -1.99
CA PHE A 167 -4.42 0.90 -1.74
C PHE A 167 -5.85 1.10 -1.25
N LEU A 168 -6.80 0.29 -1.72
CA LEU A 168 -8.16 0.23 -1.20
C LEU A 168 -8.15 -0.10 0.29
N SER A 169 -7.43 -1.15 0.70
CA SER A 169 -7.30 -1.55 2.11
C SER A 169 -6.71 -0.43 2.96
N ALA A 170 -5.63 0.22 2.48
CA ALA A 170 -5.04 1.40 3.12
C ALA A 170 -6.03 2.56 3.29
N CYS A 171 -6.74 2.92 2.24
CA CYS A 171 -7.73 3.99 2.28
C CYS A 171 -8.88 3.67 3.24
N ARG A 172 -9.40 2.44 3.22
CA ARG A 172 -10.48 2.00 4.11
C ARG A 172 -10.08 2.10 5.57
N HIS A 173 -8.89 1.63 5.90
CA HIS A 173 -8.37 1.72 7.25
C HIS A 173 -8.21 3.19 7.67
N LEU A 174 -7.66 4.05 6.81
CA LEU A 174 -7.49 5.47 7.09
C LEU A 174 -8.82 6.23 7.26
N CYS A 175 -9.89 5.83 6.56
CA CYS A 175 -11.23 6.41 6.76
C CYS A 175 -11.74 6.26 8.20
N LEU A 176 -11.35 5.20 8.91
CA LEU A 176 -11.83 4.92 10.27
C LEU A 176 -11.13 5.79 11.32
N TYR A 177 -9.92 6.30 11.03
CA TYR A 177 -9.04 6.87 12.05
C TYR A 177 -8.53 8.29 11.74
N GLN A 178 -8.85 8.89 10.58
CA GLN A 178 -8.37 10.22 10.21
C GLN A 178 -9.50 11.20 9.87
N ASP A 179 -9.29 12.47 10.24
CA ASP A 179 -10.18 13.61 9.94
C ASP A 179 -10.40 13.87 8.44
N GLN A 180 -9.57 13.28 7.57
CA GLN A 180 -9.65 13.40 6.11
C GLN A 180 -10.46 12.25 5.48
N GLU A 181 -11.50 11.80 6.18
CA GLU A 181 -12.33 10.65 5.80
C GLU A 181 -12.82 10.73 4.35
N GLN A 182 -13.37 11.87 3.92
CA GLN A 182 -13.96 12.02 2.57
C GLN A 182 -12.93 11.80 1.46
N LYS A 183 -11.69 12.26 1.66
CA LYS A 183 -10.60 12.08 0.70
C LYS A 183 -10.29 10.60 0.51
N TYR A 184 -10.10 9.86 1.61
CA TYR A 184 -9.76 8.44 1.56
C TYR A 184 -10.95 7.59 1.11
N ARG A 185 -12.18 8.01 1.40
CA ARG A 185 -13.40 7.36 0.91
C ARG A 185 -13.49 7.42 -0.61
N LEU A 186 -13.23 8.58 -1.21
CA LEU A 186 -13.20 8.74 -2.67
C LEU A 186 -12.08 7.91 -3.30
N LEU A 187 -10.88 7.93 -2.72
CA LEU A 187 -9.77 7.09 -3.20
C LEU A 187 -10.07 5.60 -3.10
N ALA A 188 -10.68 5.14 -2.00
CA ALA A 188 -11.10 3.75 -1.85
C ALA A 188 -12.06 3.33 -2.97
N ILE A 189 -13.07 4.15 -3.30
CA ILE A 189 -13.99 3.86 -4.40
C ILE A 189 -13.22 3.75 -5.73
N GLN A 190 -12.30 4.67 -6.00
CA GLN A 190 -11.49 4.63 -7.23
C GLN A 190 -10.64 3.36 -7.32
N TYR A 191 -9.93 2.99 -6.25
CA TYR A 191 -9.09 1.81 -6.24
C TYR A 191 -9.91 0.50 -6.31
N LYS A 192 -11.09 0.45 -5.67
CA LYS A 192 -12.01 -0.69 -5.81
C LYS A 192 -12.48 -0.86 -7.25
N LEU A 193 -12.84 0.23 -7.92
CA LEU A 193 -13.25 0.19 -9.33
C LEU A 193 -12.14 -0.36 -10.24
N VAL A 194 -10.90 0.11 -10.06
CA VAL A 194 -9.74 -0.38 -10.84
C VAL A 194 -9.48 -1.86 -10.59
N SER A 195 -9.50 -2.28 -9.32
CA SER A 195 -9.32 -3.68 -8.93
C SER A 195 -10.38 -4.59 -9.57
N LEU A 196 -11.67 -4.22 -9.47
CA LEU A 196 -12.78 -4.98 -10.05
C LEU A 196 -12.70 -5.03 -11.58
N HIS A 197 -12.38 -3.90 -12.23
CA HIS A 197 -12.22 -3.85 -13.68
C HIS A 197 -11.10 -4.80 -14.15
N LYS A 198 -9.93 -4.76 -13.49
CA LYS A 198 -8.80 -5.62 -13.84
C LYS A 198 -9.09 -7.10 -13.61
N LEU A 199 -9.78 -7.42 -12.51
CA LEU A 199 -10.25 -8.78 -12.26
C LEU A 199 -11.23 -9.24 -13.35
N GLY A 200 -12.21 -8.40 -13.69
CA GLY A 200 -13.19 -8.68 -14.74
C GLY A 200 -12.54 -8.91 -16.11
N GLU A 201 -11.59 -8.06 -16.50
CA GLU A 201 -10.83 -8.23 -17.75
C GLU A 201 -10.09 -9.58 -17.80
N ALA A 202 -9.46 -9.99 -16.70
CA ALA A 202 -8.72 -11.25 -16.64
C ALA A 202 -9.66 -12.46 -16.72
N VAL A 203 -10.84 -12.39 -16.08
CA VAL A 203 -11.85 -13.46 -16.13
C VAL A 203 -12.48 -13.56 -17.53
N LEU A 204 -12.81 -12.41 -18.16
CA LEU A 204 -13.43 -12.38 -19.49
C LEU A 204 -12.49 -12.89 -20.60
N ARG A 205 -11.18 -12.68 -20.46
CA ARG A 205 -10.17 -13.19 -21.40
C ARG A 205 -9.92 -14.71 -21.28
N GLY A 206 -10.44 -15.35 -20.24
CA GLY A 206 -10.42 -16.79 -20.05
C GLY A 206 -9.29 -17.32 -19.15
N PRO A 207 -9.15 -18.65 -19.00
CA PRO A 207 -8.25 -19.26 -18.03
C PRO A 207 -6.79 -18.84 -18.18
N SER A 208 -6.30 -18.69 -19.41
CA SER A 208 -4.89 -18.35 -19.69
C SER A 208 -4.45 -16.95 -19.26
N SER A 209 -5.39 -16.02 -19.03
CA SER A 209 -5.07 -14.67 -18.53
C SER A 209 -5.11 -14.56 -17.01
N VAL A 210 -5.61 -15.59 -16.33
CA VAL A 210 -5.67 -15.62 -14.86
C VAL A 210 -4.30 -16.03 -14.34
N ASN A 211 -3.69 -15.19 -13.51
CA ASN A 211 -2.40 -15.44 -12.87
C ASN A 211 -2.51 -15.33 -11.34
N SER A 212 -1.40 -15.56 -10.63
CA SER A 212 -1.35 -15.43 -9.16
C SER A 212 -1.86 -14.07 -8.68
N SER A 213 -1.52 -12.97 -9.36
CA SER A 213 -1.99 -11.63 -8.98
C SER A 213 -3.50 -11.48 -9.15
N THR A 214 -4.09 -12.11 -10.16
CA THR A 214 -5.53 -12.10 -10.40
C THR A 214 -6.28 -12.80 -9.25
N ILE A 215 -5.74 -13.94 -8.80
CA ILE A 215 -6.28 -14.68 -7.65
C ILE A 215 -6.10 -13.89 -6.35
N ALA A 216 -4.91 -13.33 -6.13
CA ALA A 216 -4.65 -12.50 -4.96
C ALA A 216 -5.54 -11.25 -4.93
N ASN A 217 -5.80 -10.64 -6.09
CA ASN A 217 -6.75 -9.53 -6.23
C ASN A 217 -8.15 -9.96 -5.79
N ALA A 218 -8.66 -11.10 -6.27
CA ALA A 218 -9.96 -11.63 -5.85
C ALA A 218 -10.03 -11.91 -4.34
N LEU A 219 -8.98 -12.49 -3.74
CA LEU A 219 -8.92 -12.72 -2.30
C LEU A 219 -8.83 -11.41 -1.49
N ALA A 220 -8.11 -10.40 -2.00
CA ALA A 220 -8.03 -9.10 -1.35
C ALA A 220 -9.38 -8.36 -1.37
N LEU A 221 -10.14 -8.48 -2.47
CA LEU A 221 -11.52 -8.02 -2.54
C LEU A 221 -12.42 -8.79 -1.58
N ALA A 222 -12.26 -10.11 -1.47
CA ALA A 222 -12.97 -10.90 -0.47
C ALA A 222 -12.69 -10.37 0.94
N LEU A 223 -11.42 -10.17 1.32
CA LEU A 223 -11.07 -9.60 2.63
C LEU A 223 -11.74 -8.26 2.90
N GLU A 224 -11.86 -7.39 1.91
CA GLU A 224 -12.57 -6.12 2.06
C GLU A 224 -14.05 -6.33 2.37
N GLU A 225 -14.72 -7.22 1.63
CA GLU A 225 -16.12 -7.55 1.88
C GLU A 225 -16.33 -8.20 3.25
N ALA A 226 -15.39 -9.04 3.72
CA ALA A 226 -15.43 -9.62 5.06
C ALA A 226 -15.31 -8.56 6.15
N VAL A 227 -14.41 -7.58 5.99
CA VAL A 227 -14.26 -6.44 6.92
C VAL A 227 -15.54 -5.60 6.96
N LEU A 228 -16.20 -5.42 5.82
CA LEU A 228 -17.49 -4.72 5.73
C LEU A 228 -18.69 -5.57 6.18
N GLY A 229 -18.49 -6.85 6.51
CA GLY A 229 -19.56 -7.77 6.90
C GLY A 229 -20.44 -8.26 5.75
N ASN A 230 -20.04 -8.04 4.49
CA ASN A 230 -20.74 -8.51 3.30
C ASN A 230 -20.32 -9.94 2.95
N ILE A 231 -20.85 -10.89 3.73
CA ILE A 231 -20.46 -12.31 3.66
C ILE A 231 -20.82 -12.96 2.31
N ILE A 232 -21.91 -12.53 1.67
CA ILE A 232 -22.34 -13.05 0.36
C ILE A 232 -21.31 -12.69 -0.71
N THR A 233 -20.87 -11.43 -0.76
CA THR A 233 -19.89 -10.98 -1.76
C THR A 233 -18.51 -11.53 -1.47
N PHE A 234 -18.12 -11.62 -0.18
CA PHE A 234 -16.94 -12.39 0.24
C PHE A 234 -16.96 -13.80 -0.35
N ARG A 235 -18.06 -14.56 -0.14
CA ARG A 235 -18.20 -15.93 -0.61
C ARG A 235 -18.07 -16.02 -2.12
N ASN A 236 -18.71 -15.11 -2.85
CA ASN A 236 -18.62 -15.07 -4.32
C ASN A 236 -17.19 -14.84 -4.80
N HIS A 237 -16.43 -13.95 -4.15
CA HIS A 237 -15.02 -13.74 -4.48
C HIS A 237 -14.16 -14.97 -4.18
N VAL A 238 -14.38 -15.64 -3.04
CA VAL A 238 -13.65 -16.87 -2.67
C VAL A 238 -13.95 -18.00 -3.64
N LEU A 239 -15.22 -18.24 -3.95
CA LEU A 239 -15.63 -19.26 -4.93
C LEU A 239 -15.07 -18.96 -6.32
N GLY A 240 -15.10 -17.69 -6.74
CA GLY A 240 -14.47 -17.24 -7.97
C GLY A 240 -12.96 -17.50 -7.99
N ALA A 241 -12.26 -17.19 -6.89
CA ALA A 241 -10.83 -17.46 -6.73
C ALA A 241 -10.51 -18.96 -6.78
N THR A 242 -11.27 -19.78 -6.07
CA THR A 242 -11.14 -21.24 -6.13
C THR A 242 -11.37 -21.76 -7.54
N LYS A 243 -12.40 -21.26 -8.24
CA LYS A 243 -12.67 -21.69 -9.61
C LYS A 243 -11.57 -21.27 -10.58
N MET A 244 -11.01 -20.09 -10.40
CA MET A 244 -9.84 -19.61 -11.13
C MET A 244 -8.63 -20.54 -10.95
N VAL A 245 -8.40 -21.06 -9.73
CA VAL A 245 -7.35 -22.05 -9.46
C VAL A 245 -7.66 -23.38 -10.15
N GLU A 246 -8.88 -23.92 -10.00
CA GLU A 246 -9.28 -25.20 -10.60
C GLU A 246 -9.15 -25.22 -12.13
N LEU A 247 -9.59 -24.14 -12.79
CA LEU A 247 -9.53 -24.02 -14.25
C LEU A 247 -8.09 -23.90 -14.77
N ASN A 248 -7.15 -23.47 -13.91
CA ASN A 248 -5.73 -23.36 -14.23
C ASN A 248 -4.90 -24.59 -13.83
N ASP A 249 -5.32 -25.35 -12.82
CA ASP A 249 -4.64 -26.59 -12.38
C ASP A 249 -4.83 -27.77 -13.38
N GLY A 250 -5.56 -27.56 -14.48
CA GLY A 250 -5.64 -28.46 -15.65
C GLY A 250 -4.42 -28.39 -16.59
N ALA A 251 -3.46 -27.50 -16.34
CA ALA A 251 -2.15 -27.45 -16.98
C ALA A 251 -1.08 -27.52 -15.89
N LYS A 252 -0.56 -28.73 -15.63
CA LYS A 252 0.43 -29.05 -14.59
C LYS A 252 1.47 -27.92 -14.46
N THR A 253 1.52 -27.31 -13.26
CA THR A 253 2.32 -26.14 -12.80
C THR A 253 1.68 -24.76 -12.95
N PHE A 254 0.48 -24.55 -12.41
CA PHE A 254 0.08 -23.19 -12.05
C PHE A 254 0.95 -22.70 -10.88
N GLY A 255 1.81 -21.71 -11.14
CA GLY A 255 2.86 -21.21 -10.24
C GLY A 255 2.37 -20.41 -9.03
N LEU A 256 1.36 -20.91 -8.31
CA LEU A 256 0.94 -20.36 -7.03
C LEU A 256 2.07 -20.49 -6.01
N SER A 257 2.44 -19.38 -5.38
CA SER A 257 3.24 -19.41 -4.16
C SER A 257 2.57 -20.30 -3.11
N SER A 258 3.36 -20.98 -2.29
CA SER A 258 2.86 -21.76 -1.15
C SER A 258 1.94 -20.91 -0.26
N PHE A 259 2.30 -19.65 -0.03
CA PHE A 259 1.50 -18.70 0.74
C PHE A 259 0.09 -18.50 0.17
N LEU A 260 -0.03 -18.13 -1.10
CA LEU A 260 -1.33 -17.90 -1.74
C LEU A 260 -2.19 -19.18 -1.74
N ARG A 261 -1.58 -20.36 -1.90
CA ARG A 261 -2.26 -21.66 -1.81
C ARG A 261 -2.79 -21.91 -0.39
N SER A 262 -1.98 -21.69 0.64
CA SER A 262 -2.39 -21.77 2.05
C SER A 262 -3.50 -20.77 2.38
N LEU A 263 -3.45 -19.57 1.81
CA LEU A 263 -4.47 -18.55 2.03
C LEU A 263 -5.81 -18.95 1.42
N VAL A 264 -5.85 -19.42 0.17
CA VAL A 264 -7.08 -19.97 -0.45
C VAL A 264 -7.66 -21.09 0.41
N GLN A 265 -6.82 -22.03 0.85
CA GLN A 265 -7.25 -23.14 1.72
C GLN A 265 -7.83 -22.64 3.05
N SER A 266 -7.21 -21.63 3.66
CA SER A 266 -7.70 -21.02 4.89
C SER A 266 -9.09 -20.39 4.69
N PHE A 267 -9.32 -19.67 3.59
CA PHE A 267 -10.64 -19.07 3.31
C PHE A 267 -11.71 -20.15 3.11
N ILE A 268 -11.35 -21.28 2.48
CA ILE A 268 -12.24 -22.42 2.29
C ILE A 268 -12.53 -23.15 3.62
N ALA A 269 -11.53 -23.29 4.48
CA ALA A 269 -11.67 -24.01 5.75
C ALA A 269 -12.55 -23.27 6.78
N ASN A 270 -12.65 -21.95 6.67
CA ASN A 270 -13.45 -21.12 7.58
C ASN A 270 -14.96 -21.19 7.23
N LYS A 271 -15.59 -22.32 7.59
CA LYS A 271 -17.00 -22.65 7.31
C LYS A 271 -18.01 -21.61 7.82
N GLU A 272 -17.67 -20.85 8.87
CA GLU A 272 -18.49 -19.76 9.40
C GLU A 272 -18.79 -18.68 8.35
N PHE A 273 -17.92 -18.50 7.36
CA PHE A 273 -18.04 -17.50 6.31
C PHE A 273 -18.54 -18.05 4.98
N LEU A 274 -18.51 -19.37 4.81
CA LEU A 274 -19.00 -20.02 3.59
C LEU A 274 -20.40 -20.58 3.73
N GLY A 275 -20.92 -20.78 4.94
CA GLY A 275 -22.22 -21.41 5.16
C GLY A 275 -22.29 -22.83 4.58
N THR A 276 -23.34 -23.58 4.91
CA THR A 276 -23.70 -24.76 4.11
C THR A 276 -24.09 -24.27 2.72
N ALA A 277 -23.62 -24.92 1.65
CA ALA A 277 -24.08 -24.59 0.30
C ALA A 277 -25.61 -24.69 0.23
N PRO A 278 -26.32 -23.70 -0.37
CA PRO A 278 -27.69 -23.94 -0.75
C PRO A 278 -27.68 -25.09 -1.77
N GLY A 279 -28.58 -26.05 -1.57
CA GLY A 279 -28.77 -27.15 -2.52
C GLY A 279 -29.19 -26.61 -3.89
N PRO A 280 -29.09 -27.44 -4.96
CA PRO A 280 -29.34 -27.01 -6.33
C PRO A 280 -30.77 -26.52 -6.64
N ASP A 281 -31.68 -26.48 -5.66
CA ASP A 281 -33.10 -26.18 -5.87
C ASP A 281 -33.57 -24.81 -5.33
N GLU A 282 -32.69 -23.98 -4.77
CA GLU A 282 -33.07 -22.63 -4.32
C GLU A 282 -32.63 -21.53 -5.30
N ILE A 283 -33.42 -21.36 -6.36
CA ILE A 283 -33.43 -20.14 -7.16
C ILE A 283 -34.36 -19.14 -6.46
N PRO A 284 -33.89 -17.96 -6.01
CA PRO A 284 -34.80 -16.94 -5.48
C PRO A 284 -35.50 -16.24 -6.64
N THR A 285 -36.73 -16.64 -6.93
CA THR A 285 -37.69 -15.78 -7.63
C THR A 285 -38.01 -14.60 -6.72
N GLY A 286 -37.70 -13.40 -7.20
CA GLY A 286 -37.89 -12.17 -6.45
C GLY A 286 -39.36 -11.90 -6.14
N THR A 287 -39.64 -11.68 -4.87
CA THR A 287 -40.80 -10.91 -4.44
C THR A 287 -40.41 -10.09 -3.21
N LEU A 288 -40.57 -8.78 -3.31
CA LEU A 288 -40.50 -7.83 -2.20
C LEU A 288 -41.64 -8.12 -1.24
N GLU A 289 -41.35 -8.65 -0.05
CA GLU A 289 -42.23 -8.47 1.11
C GLU A 289 -41.40 -8.15 2.37
N HIS A 290 -41.81 -7.06 3.01
CA HIS A 290 -41.39 -6.64 4.33
C HIS A 290 -41.89 -7.69 5.35
N HIS A 291 -40.97 -8.33 6.07
CA HIS A 291 -41.31 -8.85 7.39
C HIS A 291 -40.16 -8.66 8.38
N ASP A 292 -40.43 -7.76 9.32
CA ASP A 292 -39.73 -7.58 10.57
C ASP A 292 -40.00 -8.79 11.45
N GLN A 293 -38.95 -9.49 11.89
CA GLN A 293 -38.93 -10.32 13.10
C GLN A 293 -37.49 -10.67 13.47
N GLY A 294 -37.09 -10.20 14.66
CA GLY A 294 -35.78 -10.46 15.24
C GLY A 294 -35.57 -11.94 15.51
N ASN A 295 -34.44 -12.45 15.02
CA ASN A 295 -33.86 -13.69 15.49
C ASN A 295 -32.37 -13.48 15.75
N SER A 296 -32.00 -13.49 17.03
CA SER A 296 -30.63 -13.34 17.52
C SER A 296 -29.88 -14.65 17.29
N VAL A 297 -29.37 -14.84 16.07
CA VAL A 297 -28.32 -15.82 15.80
C VAL A 297 -26.98 -15.09 15.99
N GLY A 298 -26.16 -15.58 16.92
CA GLY A 298 -24.91 -14.97 17.32
C GLY A 298 -24.03 -14.62 16.11
N ARG A 299 -23.63 -13.34 16.02
CA ARG A 299 -22.68 -12.88 15.01
C ARG A 299 -21.39 -13.71 15.08
N PRO A 300 -20.90 -14.30 13.98
CA PRO A 300 -19.53 -14.77 13.92
C PRO A 300 -18.61 -13.58 14.21
N ARG A 301 -17.51 -13.81 14.94
CA ARG A 301 -16.52 -12.77 15.26
C ARG A 301 -15.93 -12.25 13.95
N SER A 302 -16.49 -11.14 13.46
CA SER A 302 -16.05 -10.45 12.27
C SER A 302 -14.58 -10.04 12.40
N CYS A 303 -13.81 -10.14 11.32
CA CYS A 303 -12.51 -9.46 11.21
C CYS A 303 -12.63 -7.93 11.41
N GLY A 304 -13.86 -7.38 11.37
CA GLY A 304 -14.21 -5.99 11.66
C GLY A 304 -14.38 -5.63 13.15
N GLY A 305 -13.93 -6.46 14.09
CA GLY A 305 -13.95 -6.18 15.55
C GLY A 305 -13.10 -4.99 16.03
N LEU A 306 -12.68 -4.12 15.11
CA LEU A 306 -11.89 -2.91 15.35
C LEU A 306 -12.76 -1.65 15.57
N ALA A 307 -14.03 -1.65 15.15
CA ALA A 307 -14.93 -0.52 15.38
C ALA A 307 -15.73 -0.59 16.70
N GLU A 308 -15.93 -1.78 17.27
CA GLU A 308 -16.79 -1.95 18.46
C GLU A 308 -16.06 -1.77 19.80
N ARG A 309 -14.73 -1.54 19.82
CA ARG A 309 -13.94 -1.46 21.05
C ARG A 309 -13.61 -0.05 21.58
N GLN A 310 -14.17 1.01 21.01
CA GLN A 310 -13.88 2.40 21.43
C GLN A 310 -15.11 3.28 21.72
N LEU A 311 -16.30 2.70 21.89
CA LEU A 311 -17.46 3.42 22.45
C LEU A 311 -17.73 3.09 23.93
N GLU A 312 -16.88 2.29 24.56
CA GLU A 312 -16.88 2.06 26.01
C GLU A 312 -15.51 2.47 26.57
N GLY A 313 -15.37 3.76 26.89
CA GLY A 313 -14.16 4.34 27.47
C GLY A 313 -14.27 5.85 27.63
#